data_AF-H8X753-F1
#
_entry.id   AF-H8X753-F1
#
_cell.length_a   1.000
_cell.length_b   1.000
_cell.length_c   1.000
_cell.angle_alpha   90.00
_cell.angle_beta   90.00
_cell.angle_gamma   90.00
#
_symmetry.space_group_name_H-M   'P 1'
#
loop_
_entity.id
_entity.type
_entity.pdbx_description
1 polymer ?
#
loop_
_entity_poly.entity_id
_entity_poly.type
_entity_poly.pdbx_seq_one_letter_code
_entity_poly.pdbx_strand_id
1 'polypeptide(L)'
;MCFGWWFSLTNFSLFWRCASRVIISLLNIARTSYMEVSFEIGGEPFNEYSEDNVRLNELIAADVISNYMRGRFNFPKYNTTILQSKDLPKSLLKIAVDIIDGTIGNLYIKHNGSNWKREKKVELKEPGLLFVFLVDPKSTTVVAYICFKLCLDDDDDLVLYLYEIHITEEHQGQGLGQFLIDDFHKLCIDLVKSPNKLYKLLVGMALTVFSDNERALLWYRNMGYKLTVDSPVDKVLRNGKVIKPDYYLLKHVITI
;
A
#
# COMPACT_ATOMS: atom_id res chain seq x y z
N MET A 1 5.45 -14.48 56.59
CA MET A 1 6.35 -14.10 55.49
C MET A 1 5.70 -14.57 54.20
N CYS A 2 5.25 -13.62 53.38
CA CYS A 2 4.32 -13.84 52.28
C CYS A 2 4.98 -14.47 51.04
N PHE A 3 4.21 -15.36 50.41
CA PHE A 3 4.36 -15.85 49.04
C PHE A 3 4.32 -14.69 48.04
N GLY A 4 5.29 -14.62 47.13
CA GLY A 4 5.34 -13.68 46.01
C GLY A 4 5.19 -14.41 44.69
N TRP A 5 4.08 -14.13 44.01
CA TRP A 5 3.67 -14.68 42.73
C TRP A 5 4.56 -14.19 41.58
N TRP A 6 4.95 -15.09 40.67
CA TRP A 6 5.45 -14.74 39.34
C TRP A 6 4.24 -14.50 38.42
N PHE A 7 3.95 -13.23 38.10
CA PHE A 7 3.02 -12.88 37.03
C PHE A 7 3.80 -12.63 35.73
N SER A 8 3.49 -13.46 34.74
CA SER A 8 3.82 -13.30 33.33
C SER A 8 3.21 -12.00 32.78
N LEU A 9 4.04 -11.12 32.22
CA LEU A 9 3.59 -10.00 31.39
C LEU A 9 3.59 -10.40 29.91
N THR A 10 2.50 -11.03 29.51
CA THR A 10 1.96 -10.98 28.16
C THR A 10 1.29 -9.63 27.91
N ASN A 11 1.32 -9.17 26.65
CA ASN A 11 0.60 -8.03 26.04
C ASN A 11 1.40 -6.73 25.88
N PHE A 12 1.92 -6.52 24.67
CA PHE A 12 1.70 -5.30 23.89
C PHE A 12 1.93 -5.62 22.40
N SER A 13 0.87 -6.08 21.73
CA SER A 13 0.79 -6.16 20.28
C SER A 13 0.32 -4.80 19.76
N LEU A 14 1.24 -3.84 19.66
CA LEU A 14 0.97 -2.60 18.91
C LEU A 14 0.89 -2.93 17.42
N PHE A 15 -0.30 -2.64 16.87
CA PHE A 15 -0.65 -2.74 15.47
C PHE A 15 0.32 -1.91 14.61
N TRP A 16 0.99 -2.59 13.69
CA TRP A 16 1.88 -2.00 12.70
C TRP A 16 1.00 -1.41 11.59
N ARG A 17 0.88 -0.08 11.56
CA ARG A 17 0.11 0.67 10.55
C ARG A 17 1.04 1.36 9.57
N CYS A 18 0.82 1.05 8.29
CA CYS A 18 1.36 1.69 7.08
C CYS A 18 2.90 1.74 7.01
N ALA A 19 3.48 1.26 5.90
CA ALA A 19 4.86 0.85 5.68
C ALA A 19 6.01 1.88 5.91
N SER A 20 5.81 2.90 6.74
CA SER A 20 6.80 3.92 7.12
C SER A 20 6.69 4.44 8.57
N ARG A 21 5.68 4.05 9.38
CA ARG A 21 5.52 4.61 10.76
C ARG A 21 6.43 4.04 11.86
N VAL A 22 7.49 3.27 11.54
CA VAL A 22 8.37 2.65 12.57
C VAL A 22 9.77 3.26 12.69
N ILE A 23 10.12 4.32 11.93
CA ILE A 23 11.41 5.02 12.15
C ILE A 23 11.25 6.45 12.71
N ILE A 24 10.02 6.95 12.87
CA ILE A 24 9.75 8.28 13.45
C ILE A 24 8.96 8.13 14.76
N SER A 25 9.59 7.61 15.82
CA SER A 25 9.04 7.66 17.18
C SER A 25 10.01 8.17 18.24
N LEU A 26 10.89 9.11 17.87
CA LEU A 26 11.69 9.86 18.86
C LEU A 26 11.59 11.38 18.77
N LEU A 27 10.68 11.94 17.98
CA LEU A 27 10.35 13.37 18.08
C LEU A 27 8.83 13.56 18.04
N ASN A 28 8.33 14.12 19.14
CA ASN A 28 6.96 14.51 19.42
C ASN A 28 6.30 15.27 18.25
N ILE A 29 5.21 14.72 17.71
CA ILE A 29 3.91 15.35 17.39
C ILE A 29 3.04 14.21 16.85
N ALA A 30 1.87 13.97 17.44
CA ALA A 30 0.88 13.07 16.85
C ALA A 30 0.43 13.67 15.51
N ARG A 31 0.97 13.18 14.39
CA ARG A 31 0.53 13.60 13.06
C ARG A 31 -0.93 13.24 12.87
N THR A 32 -1.67 14.19 12.35
CA THR A 32 -3.11 14.18 12.14
C THR A 32 -3.48 13.06 11.15
N SER A 33 -3.98 11.91 11.62
CA SER A 33 -4.51 10.83 10.77
C SER A 33 -5.91 11.11 10.24
N TYR A 34 -6.28 12.38 10.15
CA TYR A 34 -7.62 12.83 9.75
C TYR A 34 -7.58 14.09 8.89
N MET A 35 -8.62 14.27 8.08
CA MET A 35 -8.84 15.40 7.20
C MET A 35 -10.29 15.84 7.30
N GLU A 36 -10.54 17.13 7.56
CA GLU A 36 -11.90 17.67 7.61
C GLU A 36 -12.49 17.76 6.19
N VAL A 37 -13.57 17.03 5.94
CA VAL A 37 -14.28 17.02 4.67
C VAL A 37 -15.67 16.40 4.86
N SER A 38 -16.71 17.11 4.43
CA SER A 38 -18.06 16.56 4.42
C SER A 38 -18.36 15.83 3.12
N PHE A 39 -18.68 14.54 3.20
CA PHE A 39 -19.04 13.68 2.07
C PHE A 39 -20.03 12.59 2.48
N GLU A 40 -20.58 11.89 1.51
CA GLU A 40 -21.45 10.74 1.73
C GLU A 40 -20.83 9.52 1.06
N ILE A 41 -20.88 8.37 1.74
CA ILE A 41 -20.47 7.10 1.17
C ILE A 41 -21.30 5.96 1.75
N GLY A 42 -21.76 5.03 0.90
CA GLY A 42 -22.66 3.96 1.33
C GLY A 42 -24.01 4.44 1.90
N GLY A 43 -24.46 5.65 1.55
CA GLY A 43 -25.67 6.27 2.11
C GLY A 43 -25.48 6.89 3.50
N GLU A 44 -24.23 6.98 3.98
CA GLU A 44 -23.89 7.52 5.30
C GLU A 44 -23.10 8.83 5.18
N PRO A 45 -23.48 9.90 5.90
CA PRO A 45 -22.74 11.15 5.92
C PRO A 45 -21.53 11.07 6.86
N PHE A 46 -20.41 11.64 6.41
CA PHE A 46 -19.18 11.82 7.18
C PHE A 46 -18.76 13.28 7.11
N ASN A 47 -18.18 13.81 8.18
CA ASN A 47 -17.66 15.19 8.25
C ASN A 47 -16.12 15.25 8.27
N GLU A 48 -15.48 14.10 8.31
CA GLU A 48 -14.04 13.94 8.25
C GLU A 48 -13.70 12.61 7.57
N TYR A 49 -12.54 12.57 6.94
CA TYR A 49 -11.85 11.34 6.61
C TYR A 49 -10.86 11.00 7.73
N SER A 50 -10.83 9.74 8.16
CA SER A 50 -9.82 9.25 9.11
C SER A 50 -9.42 7.82 8.76
N GLU A 51 -8.12 7.54 8.75
CA GLU A 51 -7.58 6.19 8.61
C GLU A 51 -7.89 5.29 9.81
N ASP A 52 -8.23 5.90 10.95
CA ASP A 52 -8.58 5.20 12.18
C ASP A 52 -10.00 4.65 12.15
N ASN A 53 -10.86 5.21 11.30
CA ASN A 53 -12.24 4.79 11.15
C ASN A 53 -12.34 3.55 10.24
N VAL A 54 -12.33 2.37 10.86
CA VAL A 54 -12.41 1.06 10.18
C VAL A 54 -13.63 0.98 9.25
N ARG A 55 -14.81 1.36 9.74
CA ARG A 55 -16.07 1.29 8.95
C ARG A 55 -16.00 2.17 7.71
N LEU A 56 -15.53 3.40 7.88
CA LEU A 56 -15.38 4.34 6.76
C LEU A 56 -14.43 3.78 5.70
N ASN A 57 -13.25 3.28 6.08
CA ASN A 57 -12.28 2.75 5.13
C ASN A 57 -12.80 1.51 4.39
N GLU A 58 -13.59 0.66 5.06
CA GLU A 58 -14.29 -0.45 4.39
C GLU A 58 -15.40 0.01 3.44
N LEU A 59 -16.15 1.05 3.79
CA LEU A 59 -17.15 1.65 2.89
C LEU A 59 -16.49 2.28 1.66
N ILE A 60 -15.35 2.96 1.84
CA ILE A 60 -14.53 3.50 0.75
C ILE A 60 -14.08 2.37 -0.18
N ALA A 61 -13.52 1.29 0.35
CA ALA A 61 -13.12 0.16 -0.48
C ALA A 61 -14.29 -0.45 -1.25
N ALA A 62 -15.43 -0.67 -0.60
CA ALA A 62 -16.63 -1.22 -1.23
C ALA A 62 -17.19 -0.31 -2.35
N ASP A 63 -17.19 1.00 -2.14
CA ASP A 63 -17.61 1.99 -3.14
C ASP A 63 -16.67 1.99 -4.36
N VAL A 64 -15.35 2.02 -4.11
CA VAL A 64 -14.33 1.97 -5.17
C VAL A 64 -14.50 0.71 -6.03
N ILE A 65 -14.66 -0.45 -5.40
CA ILE A 65 -14.88 -1.73 -6.11
C ILE A 65 -16.13 -1.66 -6.99
N SER A 66 -17.25 -1.23 -6.41
CA SER A 66 -18.56 -1.28 -7.07
C SER A 66 -18.68 -0.29 -8.22
N ASN A 67 -18.14 0.91 -8.05
CA ASN A 67 -18.38 2.04 -8.94
C ASN A 67 -17.23 2.30 -9.92
N TYR A 68 -15.99 1.97 -9.56
CA TYR A 68 -14.81 2.37 -10.35
C TYR A 68 -14.00 1.20 -10.87
N MET A 69 -14.04 0.03 -10.22
CA MET A 69 -13.20 -1.11 -10.61
C MET A 69 -13.88 -2.09 -11.59
N ARG A 70 -15.19 -1.94 -11.85
CA ARG A 70 -15.91 -2.82 -12.78
C ARG A 70 -15.33 -2.74 -14.20
N GLY A 71 -14.85 -3.86 -14.71
CA GLY A 71 -14.23 -3.96 -16.05
C GLY A 71 -12.81 -3.40 -16.14
N ARG A 72 -12.24 -2.89 -15.04
CA ARG A 72 -10.82 -2.51 -14.95
C ARG A 72 -9.93 -3.73 -14.70
N PHE A 73 -8.63 -3.55 -14.92
CA PHE A 73 -7.62 -4.57 -14.73
C PHE A 73 -7.87 -5.83 -15.58
N ASN A 74 -8.65 -5.70 -16.65
CA ASN A 74 -8.98 -6.79 -17.56
C ASN A 74 -7.85 -7.02 -18.58
N PHE A 75 -6.92 -7.91 -18.24
CA PHE A 75 -5.88 -8.36 -19.17
C PHE A 75 -6.38 -9.60 -19.94
N PRO A 76 -6.47 -9.60 -21.29
CA PRO A 76 -7.16 -10.65 -22.06
C PRO A 76 -6.71 -12.11 -21.80
N LYS A 77 -5.48 -12.31 -21.32
CA LYS A 77 -4.90 -13.62 -21.03
C LYS A 77 -5.25 -14.16 -19.63
N TYR A 78 -5.69 -13.32 -18.70
CA TYR A 78 -5.82 -13.64 -17.29
C TYR A 78 -7.22 -13.33 -16.76
N ASN A 79 -7.70 -14.16 -15.85
CA ASN A 79 -8.90 -13.84 -15.07
C ASN A 79 -8.53 -12.84 -13.98
N THR A 80 -9.44 -11.91 -13.69
CA THR A 80 -9.23 -10.86 -12.69
C THR A 80 -10.13 -11.09 -11.50
N THR A 81 -9.54 -11.12 -10.30
CA THR A 81 -10.26 -11.21 -9.03
C THR A 81 -9.99 -9.95 -8.23
N ILE A 82 -11.05 -9.21 -7.87
CA ILE A 82 -10.96 -7.97 -7.11
C ILE A 82 -11.66 -8.17 -5.76
N LEU A 83 -10.95 -7.87 -4.67
CA LEU A 83 -11.43 -8.05 -3.30
C LEU A 83 -10.94 -6.89 -2.43
N GLN A 84 -11.65 -6.61 -1.34
CA GLN A 84 -11.13 -5.81 -0.24
C GLN A 84 -10.55 -6.72 0.86
N SER A 85 -9.69 -6.17 1.72
CA SER A 85 -8.98 -6.93 2.76
C SER A 85 -9.89 -7.73 3.69
N LYS A 86 -11.05 -7.19 4.07
CA LYS A 86 -12.00 -7.91 4.94
C LYS A 86 -12.59 -9.17 4.30
N ASP A 87 -12.65 -9.20 2.97
CA ASP A 87 -13.19 -10.32 2.18
C ASP A 87 -12.08 -11.23 1.65
N LEU A 88 -10.80 -10.95 1.98
CA LEU A 88 -9.65 -11.68 1.45
C LEU A 88 -9.52 -13.08 2.09
N PRO A 89 -9.66 -14.17 1.31
CA PRO A 89 -9.48 -15.52 1.83
C PRO A 89 -8.07 -15.73 2.38
N LYS A 90 -7.95 -16.52 3.46
CA LYS A 90 -6.64 -16.87 4.06
C LYS A 90 -5.68 -17.50 3.05
N SER A 91 -6.20 -18.25 2.06
CA SER A 91 -5.41 -18.84 0.98
C SER A 91 -4.81 -17.77 0.06
N LEU A 92 -5.60 -16.79 -0.38
CA LEU A 92 -5.11 -15.68 -1.21
C LEU A 92 -4.15 -14.76 -0.44
N LEU A 93 -4.40 -14.51 0.85
CA LEU A 93 -3.45 -13.77 1.69
C LEU A 93 -2.09 -14.49 1.78
N LYS A 94 -2.10 -15.83 1.93
CA LYS A 94 -0.87 -16.61 1.91
C LYS A 94 -0.16 -16.49 0.57
N ILE A 95 -0.90 -16.63 -0.54
CA ILE A 95 -0.36 -16.50 -1.89
C ILE A 95 0.27 -15.12 -2.12
N ALA A 96 -0.39 -14.03 -1.68
CA ALA A 96 0.16 -12.68 -1.78
C ALA A 96 1.53 -12.58 -1.08
N VAL A 97 1.63 -13.06 0.16
CA VAL A 97 2.90 -13.05 0.92
C VAL A 97 3.97 -13.95 0.29
N ASP A 98 3.58 -15.12 -0.25
CA ASP A 98 4.51 -16.01 -0.94
C ASP A 98 5.05 -15.35 -2.24
N ILE A 99 4.22 -14.58 -2.95
CA ILE A 99 4.66 -13.81 -4.13
C ILE A 99 5.61 -12.67 -3.73
N ILE A 100 5.35 -11.95 -2.62
CA ILE A 100 6.31 -10.95 -2.09
C ILE A 100 7.65 -11.62 -1.79
N ASP A 101 7.62 -12.79 -1.15
CA ASP A 101 8.83 -13.53 -0.79
C ASP A 101 9.66 -13.90 -2.01
N GLY A 102 9.01 -14.42 -3.06
CA GLY A 102 9.67 -14.79 -4.31
C GLY A 102 10.19 -13.63 -5.14
N THR A 103 9.73 -12.39 -4.88
CA THR A 103 10.12 -11.20 -5.66
C THR A 103 11.12 -10.32 -4.92
N ILE A 104 10.81 -9.95 -3.68
CA ILE A 104 11.62 -9.02 -2.86
C ILE A 104 11.82 -9.50 -1.41
N GLY A 105 11.55 -10.78 -1.11
CA GLY A 105 11.71 -11.35 0.23
C GLY A 105 13.12 -11.15 0.80
N ASN A 106 14.16 -11.21 -0.03
CA ASN A 106 15.54 -10.94 0.40
C ASN A 106 15.74 -9.50 0.89
N LEU A 107 15.05 -8.51 0.30
CA LEU A 107 15.12 -7.12 0.75
C LEU A 107 14.41 -6.97 2.10
N TYR A 108 13.23 -7.57 2.26
CA TYR A 108 12.54 -7.59 3.56
C TYR A 108 13.36 -8.29 4.65
N ILE A 109 14.02 -9.41 4.35
CA ILE A 109 14.92 -10.07 5.32
C ILE A 109 16.05 -9.13 5.74
N LYS A 110 16.64 -8.42 4.77
CA LYS A 110 17.73 -7.48 5.01
C LYS A 110 17.32 -6.32 5.92
N HIS A 111 16.17 -5.69 5.67
CA HIS A 111 15.76 -4.46 6.36
C HIS A 111 14.84 -4.69 7.57
N ASN A 112 14.02 -5.74 7.57
CA ASN A 112 13.01 -6.02 8.59
C ASN A 112 13.29 -7.30 9.40
N GLY A 113 14.23 -8.13 8.96
CA GLY A 113 14.60 -9.38 9.63
C GLY A 113 13.66 -10.55 9.28
N SER A 114 13.91 -11.71 9.91
CA SER A 114 13.28 -12.98 9.54
C SER A 114 11.77 -13.07 9.84
N ASN A 115 11.23 -12.16 10.65
CA ASN A 115 9.81 -12.13 11.03
C ASN A 115 8.90 -11.37 10.04
N TRP A 116 9.47 -10.75 8.99
CA TRP A 116 8.76 -9.86 8.08
C TRP A 116 7.46 -10.45 7.52
N LYS A 117 7.42 -11.76 7.22
CA LYS A 117 6.22 -12.44 6.69
C LYS A 117 5.04 -12.39 7.65
N ARG A 118 5.31 -12.49 8.96
CA ARG A 118 4.26 -12.45 9.99
C ARG A 118 3.69 -11.04 10.10
N GLU A 119 4.54 -10.03 10.07
CA GLU A 119 4.16 -8.62 10.12
C GLU A 119 3.41 -8.22 8.86
N LYS A 120 3.89 -8.61 7.69
CA LYS A 120 3.22 -8.36 6.40
C LYS A 120 1.82 -8.99 6.33
N LYS A 121 1.59 -10.15 6.95
CA LYS A 121 0.24 -10.75 7.05
C LYS A 121 -0.72 -9.91 7.91
N VAL A 122 -0.21 -9.14 8.86
CA VAL A 122 -1.03 -8.22 9.66
C VAL A 122 -1.30 -6.96 8.84
N GLU A 123 -0.28 -6.41 8.19
CA GLU A 123 -0.39 -5.24 7.32
C GLU A 123 -1.37 -5.45 6.16
N LEU A 124 -1.30 -6.58 5.46
CA LEU A 124 -2.20 -6.90 4.34
C LEU A 124 -3.67 -7.15 4.75
N LYS A 125 -3.98 -7.08 6.05
CA LYS A 125 -5.36 -7.12 6.57
C LYS A 125 -5.87 -5.74 6.97
N GLU A 126 -5.10 -4.69 6.70
CA GLU A 126 -5.50 -3.32 7.03
C GLU A 126 -6.85 -2.97 6.37
N PRO A 127 -7.80 -2.37 7.12
CA PRO A 127 -9.09 -1.96 6.58
C PRO A 127 -8.94 -1.00 5.41
N GLY A 128 -9.76 -1.18 4.38
CA GLY A 128 -9.76 -0.34 3.18
C GLY A 128 -8.76 -0.74 2.10
N LEU A 129 -7.88 -1.72 2.35
CA LEU A 129 -7.03 -2.28 1.30
C LEU A 129 -7.86 -2.98 0.23
N LEU A 130 -7.54 -2.65 -1.01
CA LEU A 130 -8.07 -3.24 -2.24
C LEU A 130 -7.01 -4.13 -2.86
N PHE A 131 -7.41 -5.31 -3.29
CA PHE A 131 -6.56 -6.30 -3.95
C PHE A 131 -7.10 -6.59 -5.35
N VAL A 132 -6.20 -6.61 -6.31
CA VAL A 132 -6.46 -7.12 -7.67
C VAL A 132 -5.49 -8.25 -7.93
N PHE A 133 -6.02 -9.45 -8.16
CA PHE A 133 -5.26 -10.63 -8.53
C PHE A 133 -5.49 -10.96 -10.00
N LEU A 134 -4.40 -11.23 -10.72
CA LEU A 134 -4.44 -11.84 -12.05
C LEU A 134 -4.19 -13.34 -11.91
N VAL A 135 -5.11 -14.15 -12.44
CA VAL A 135 -5.10 -15.61 -12.36
C VAL A 135 -4.99 -16.20 -13.75
N ASP A 136 -4.02 -17.09 -13.97
CA ASP A 136 -3.92 -17.84 -15.21
C ASP A 136 -5.07 -18.86 -15.29
N PRO A 137 -5.99 -18.75 -16.27
CA PRO A 137 -7.11 -19.67 -16.39
C PRO A 137 -6.68 -21.11 -16.69
N LYS A 138 -5.47 -21.34 -17.20
CA LYS A 138 -4.95 -22.68 -17.54
C LYS A 138 -4.44 -23.43 -16.32
N SER A 139 -3.66 -22.76 -15.47
CA SER A 139 -3.06 -23.36 -14.27
C SER A 139 -3.85 -23.07 -13.00
N THR A 140 -4.81 -22.14 -13.04
CA THR A 140 -5.55 -21.60 -11.89
C THR A 140 -4.67 -20.93 -10.83
N THR A 141 -3.44 -20.54 -11.20
CA THR A 141 -2.47 -19.90 -10.30
C THR A 141 -2.56 -18.38 -10.39
N VAL A 142 -2.39 -17.71 -9.26
CA VAL A 142 -2.15 -16.26 -9.23
C VAL A 142 -0.78 -15.97 -9.83
N VAL A 143 -0.73 -15.13 -10.87
CA VAL A 143 0.51 -14.77 -11.57
C VAL A 143 1.00 -13.36 -11.23
N ALA A 144 0.09 -12.49 -10.80
CA ALA A 144 0.41 -11.15 -10.39
C ALA A 144 -0.66 -10.63 -9.44
N TYR A 145 -0.30 -9.65 -8.62
CA TYR A 145 -1.28 -8.87 -7.88
C TYR A 145 -0.79 -7.45 -7.64
N ILE A 146 -1.75 -6.56 -7.41
CA ILE A 146 -1.53 -5.19 -6.95
C ILE A 146 -2.48 -4.95 -5.77
N CYS A 147 -2.01 -4.27 -4.72
CA CYS A 147 -2.86 -3.82 -3.64
C CYS A 147 -2.57 -2.38 -3.22
N PHE A 148 -3.64 -1.66 -2.89
CA PHE A 148 -3.61 -0.23 -2.63
C PHE A 148 -4.81 0.20 -1.78
N LYS A 149 -4.76 1.41 -1.22
CA LYS A 149 -5.90 2.03 -0.53
C LYS A 149 -5.86 3.56 -0.68
N LEU A 150 -6.96 4.23 -0.35
CA LEU A 150 -6.91 5.67 -0.08
C LEU A 150 -6.39 5.90 1.34
N CYS A 151 -5.45 6.84 1.50
CA CYS A 151 -5.00 7.35 2.80
C CYS A 151 -4.31 8.70 2.70
N LEU A 152 -4.00 9.27 3.86
CA LEU A 152 -3.07 10.37 3.96
C LEU A 152 -1.64 9.81 3.88
N ASP A 153 -0.78 10.44 3.09
CA ASP A 153 0.64 10.10 3.12
C ASP A 153 1.41 10.87 4.18
N ASP A 154 2.74 10.85 4.07
CA ASP A 154 3.66 11.54 4.98
C ASP A 154 3.51 13.05 4.97
N ASP A 155 3.03 13.64 3.87
CA ASP A 155 2.79 15.08 3.74
C ASP A 155 1.32 15.46 4.12
N ASP A 156 0.56 14.53 4.70
CA ASP A 156 -0.88 14.66 5.00
C ASP A 156 -1.78 14.88 3.76
N ASP A 157 -1.28 14.57 2.55
CA ASP A 157 -2.05 14.61 1.31
C ASP A 157 -2.90 13.34 1.16
N LEU A 158 -4.17 13.49 0.76
CA LEU A 158 -4.99 12.34 0.38
C LEU A 158 -4.47 11.75 -0.93
N VAL A 159 -4.05 10.49 -0.91
CA VAL A 159 -3.48 9.79 -2.06
C VAL A 159 -4.06 8.39 -2.22
N LEU A 160 -3.95 7.86 -3.43
CA LEU A 160 -4.11 6.44 -3.69
C LEU A 160 -2.74 5.78 -3.47
N TYR A 161 -2.57 5.16 -2.31
CA TYR A 161 -1.29 4.61 -1.87
C TYR A 161 -1.12 3.18 -2.37
N LEU A 162 -0.08 2.94 -3.16
CA LEU A 162 0.31 1.62 -3.64
C LEU A 162 1.11 0.89 -2.55
N TYR A 163 0.52 -0.16 -2.00
CA TYR A 163 1.16 -0.99 -0.97
C TYR A 163 2.09 -2.02 -1.60
N GLU A 164 1.58 -2.79 -2.56
CA GLU A 164 2.35 -3.85 -3.22
C GLU A 164 1.96 -3.95 -4.69
N ILE A 165 2.94 -4.23 -5.54
CA ILE A 165 2.74 -4.67 -6.92
C ILE A 165 3.76 -5.75 -7.23
N HIS A 166 3.28 -6.94 -7.56
CA HIS A 166 4.15 -8.09 -7.80
C HIS A 166 3.69 -8.93 -8.95
N ILE A 167 4.68 -9.46 -9.68
CA ILE A 167 4.51 -10.39 -10.78
C ILE A 167 5.46 -11.55 -10.51
N THR A 168 4.95 -12.78 -10.56
CA THR A 168 5.76 -13.98 -10.39
C THR A 168 6.88 -14.01 -11.44
N GLU A 169 8.04 -14.54 -11.08
CA GLU A 169 9.26 -14.48 -11.90
C GLU A 169 9.03 -14.95 -13.34
N GLU A 170 8.32 -16.06 -13.53
CA GLU A 170 7.97 -16.65 -14.83
C GLU A 170 7.12 -15.73 -15.73
N HIS A 171 6.46 -14.73 -15.14
CA HIS A 171 5.53 -13.82 -15.81
C HIS A 171 6.07 -12.39 -15.94
N GLN A 172 7.28 -12.11 -15.43
CA GLN A 172 7.92 -10.81 -15.59
C GLN A 172 8.36 -10.55 -17.03
N GLY A 173 8.52 -9.27 -17.39
CA GLY A 173 8.95 -8.86 -18.73
C GLY A 173 7.89 -9.00 -19.84
N GLN A 174 6.67 -9.44 -19.50
CA GLN A 174 5.55 -9.62 -20.44
C GLN A 174 4.55 -8.45 -20.45
N GLY A 175 4.93 -7.30 -19.88
CA GLY A 175 4.08 -6.10 -19.83
C GLY A 175 3.04 -6.07 -18.69
N LEU A 176 2.92 -7.13 -17.88
CA LEU A 176 1.92 -7.19 -16.79
C LEU A 176 2.10 -6.11 -15.73
N GLY A 177 3.34 -5.81 -15.33
CA GLY A 177 3.61 -4.74 -14.37
C GLY A 177 3.19 -3.36 -14.90
N GLN A 178 3.46 -3.09 -16.19
CA GLN A 178 3.03 -1.84 -16.82
C GLN A 178 1.51 -1.76 -16.92
N PHE A 179 0.85 -2.86 -17.31
CA PHE A 179 -0.60 -2.92 -17.36
C PHE A 179 -1.26 -2.62 -16.01
N LEU A 180 -0.77 -3.26 -14.93
CA LEU A 180 -1.32 -3.07 -13.59
C LEU A 180 -1.14 -1.63 -13.09
N ILE A 181 0.05 -1.05 -13.27
CA ILE A 181 0.30 0.32 -12.82
C ILE A 181 -0.46 1.36 -13.66
N ASP A 182 -0.62 1.13 -14.97
CA ASP A 182 -1.40 2.02 -15.85
C ASP A 182 -2.87 2.07 -15.45
N ASP A 183 -3.48 0.91 -15.16
CA ASP A 183 -4.87 0.86 -14.72
C ASP A 183 -5.06 1.43 -13.32
N PHE A 184 -4.06 1.30 -12.45
CA PHE A 184 -4.00 1.98 -11.16
C PHE A 184 -3.93 3.51 -11.30
N HIS A 185 -3.12 4.04 -12.22
CA HIS A 185 -3.06 5.47 -12.52
C HIS A 185 -4.38 5.99 -13.08
N LYS A 186 -4.99 5.26 -14.04
CA LYS A 186 -6.31 5.61 -14.58
C LYS A 186 -7.40 5.59 -13.52
N LEU A 187 -7.34 4.64 -12.58
CA LEU A 187 -8.28 4.61 -11.45
C LEU A 187 -8.17 5.88 -10.61
N CYS A 188 -6.96 6.34 -10.30
CA CYS A 188 -6.75 7.57 -9.53
C CYS A 188 -7.36 8.79 -10.26
N ILE A 189 -7.15 8.91 -11.57
CA ILE A 189 -7.73 9.98 -12.40
C ILE A 189 -9.26 9.95 -12.36
N ASP A 190 -9.86 8.76 -12.47
CA ASP A 190 -11.32 8.61 -12.45
C ASP A 190 -11.93 8.94 -11.08
N LEU A 191 -11.23 8.58 -9.99
CA LEU A 191 -11.64 8.95 -8.64
C LEU A 191 -11.64 10.47 -8.46
N VAL A 192 -10.60 11.17 -8.93
CA VAL A 192 -10.56 12.64 -8.85
C VAL A 192 -11.69 13.30 -9.64
N LYS A 193 -12.11 12.70 -10.77
CA LYS A 193 -13.24 13.17 -11.59
C LYS A 193 -14.62 12.82 -11.01
N SER A 194 -14.67 12.04 -9.94
CA SER A 194 -15.90 11.66 -9.24
C SER A 194 -16.69 12.88 -8.74
N PRO A 195 -18.02 12.81 -8.62
CA PRO A 195 -18.79 13.79 -7.85
C PRO A 195 -18.52 13.73 -6.34
N ASN A 196 -17.95 12.64 -5.82
CA ASN A 196 -17.67 12.46 -4.39
C ASN A 196 -16.61 13.48 -3.91
N LYS A 197 -16.96 14.27 -2.89
CA LYS A 197 -16.11 15.35 -2.36
C LYS A 197 -14.79 14.84 -1.78
N LEU A 198 -14.76 13.65 -1.18
CA LEU A 198 -13.53 13.06 -0.68
C LEU A 198 -12.57 12.75 -1.83
N TYR A 199 -13.06 12.07 -2.87
CA TYR A 199 -12.20 11.64 -3.98
C TYR A 199 -11.65 12.81 -4.81
N LYS A 200 -12.36 13.94 -4.87
CA LYS A 200 -11.85 15.17 -5.49
C LYS A 200 -10.61 15.75 -4.80
N LEU A 201 -10.38 15.41 -3.54
CA LEU A 201 -9.20 15.85 -2.78
C LEU A 201 -7.98 14.96 -3.02
N LEU A 202 -8.11 13.87 -3.78
CA LEU A 202 -6.96 13.02 -4.14
C LEU A 202 -5.93 13.84 -4.92
N VAL A 203 -4.73 13.95 -4.37
CA VAL A 203 -3.60 14.66 -4.98
C VAL A 203 -2.89 13.80 -6.01
N GLY A 204 -2.87 12.48 -5.80
CA GLY A 204 -2.31 11.53 -6.75
C GLY A 204 -2.02 10.18 -6.13
N MET A 205 -0.92 9.56 -6.56
CA MET A 205 -0.51 8.24 -6.11
C MET A 205 0.78 8.32 -5.31
N ALA A 206 0.89 7.55 -4.22
CA ALA A 206 2.12 7.45 -3.44
C ALA A 206 2.53 6.00 -3.21
N LEU A 207 3.79 5.76 -2.88
CA LEU A 207 4.34 4.45 -2.55
C LEU A 207 5.64 4.53 -1.75
N THR A 208 5.99 3.43 -1.09
CA THR A 208 7.32 3.22 -0.49
C THR A 208 8.11 2.24 -1.35
N VAL A 209 9.40 2.51 -1.57
CA VAL A 209 10.31 1.59 -2.28
C VAL A 209 11.63 1.45 -1.54
N PHE A 210 12.11 0.21 -1.36
CA PHE A 210 13.45 -0.03 -0.81
C PHE A 210 14.52 0.65 -1.67
N SER A 211 15.49 1.29 -1.03
CA SER A 211 16.57 2.01 -1.73
C SER A 211 17.48 1.06 -2.53
N ASP A 212 17.53 -0.20 -2.11
CA ASP A 212 18.23 -1.30 -2.77
C ASP A 212 17.46 -1.88 -3.97
N ASN A 213 16.17 -1.60 -4.10
CA ASN A 213 15.38 -2.02 -5.26
C ASN A 213 15.54 -1.00 -6.41
N GLU A 214 16.77 -0.87 -6.91
CA GLU A 214 17.13 0.13 -7.93
C GLU A 214 16.32 -0.02 -9.21
N ARG A 215 15.96 -1.25 -9.59
CA ARG A 215 15.10 -1.54 -10.74
C ARG A 215 13.71 -0.92 -10.57
N ALA A 216 13.06 -1.15 -9.42
CA ALA A 216 11.74 -0.57 -9.16
C ALA A 216 11.81 0.96 -8.98
N LEU A 217 12.83 1.45 -8.27
CA LEU A 217 13.05 2.89 -8.08
C LEU A 217 13.19 3.63 -9.42
N LEU A 218 13.99 3.09 -10.35
CA LEU A 218 14.14 3.65 -11.69
C LEU A 218 12.82 3.56 -12.48
N TRP A 219 12.11 2.44 -12.37
CA TRP A 219 10.82 2.26 -13.05
C TRP A 219 9.79 3.31 -12.59
N TYR A 220 9.64 3.54 -11.29
CA TYR A 220 8.75 4.57 -10.76
C TYR A 220 9.18 5.99 -11.19
N ARG A 221 10.47 6.30 -11.15
CA ARG A 221 10.98 7.61 -11.60
C ARG A 221 10.69 7.87 -13.08
N ASN A 222 10.85 6.85 -13.93
CA ASN A 222 10.54 6.95 -15.35
C ASN A 222 9.03 7.19 -15.60
N MET A 223 8.18 6.77 -14.68
CA MET A 223 6.74 7.05 -14.69
C MET A 223 6.39 8.40 -14.03
N GLY A 224 7.37 9.23 -13.66
CA GLY A 224 7.14 10.57 -13.12
C GLY A 224 7.03 10.66 -11.60
N TYR A 225 7.22 9.56 -10.86
CA TYR A 225 7.24 9.61 -9.39
C TYR A 225 8.47 10.37 -8.88
N LYS A 226 8.25 11.23 -7.89
CA LYS A 226 9.28 12.05 -7.23
C LYS A 226 9.32 11.75 -5.74
N LEU A 227 10.44 12.04 -5.09
CA LEU A 227 10.53 11.94 -3.64
C LEU A 227 9.53 12.91 -2.99
N THR A 228 8.83 12.46 -1.94
CA THR A 228 8.04 13.34 -1.06
C THR A 228 8.96 14.29 -0.29
N VAL A 229 8.38 15.31 0.34
CA VAL A 229 9.16 16.26 1.15
C VAL A 229 9.82 15.56 2.33
N ASP A 230 9.11 14.60 2.94
CA ASP A 230 9.56 13.83 4.10
C ASP A 230 10.27 12.52 3.74
N SER A 231 10.51 12.24 2.46
CA SER A 231 11.27 11.06 2.06
C SER A 231 12.70 11.12 2.63
N PRO A 232 13.20 10.02 3.23
CA PRO A 232 14.62 9.89 3.54
C PRO A 232 15.49 10.17 2.30
N VAL A 233 16.64 10.82 2.50
CA VAL A 233 17.57 11.16 1.42
C VAL A 233 18.94 10.54 1.64
N ASP A 234 19.66 10.35 0.54
CA ASP A 234 21.06 9.92 0.55
C ASP A 234 21.93 10.85 1.40
N LYS A 235 22.78 10.26 2.24
CA LYS A 235 23.76 10.99 3.05
C LYS A 235 25.16 10.84 2.45
N VAL A 236 25.76 11.94 2.05
CA VAL A 236 27.14 11.97 1.55
C VAL A 236 28.10 12.22 2.71
N LEU A 237 28.98 11.26 2.99
CA LEU A 237 30.03 11.41 4.00
C LEU A 237 31.18 12.28 3.50
N ARG A 238 32.01 12.79 4.43
CA ARG A 238 33.18 13.63 4.12
C ARG A 238 34.18 12.99 3.15
N ASN A 239 34.21 11.65 3.05
CA ASN A 239 35.08 10.90 2.16
C ASN A 239 34.44 10.58 0.79
N GLY A 240 33.27 11.16 0.48
CA GLY A 240 32.54 10.93 -0.77
C GLY A 240 31.68 9.65 -0.78
N LYS A 241 31.71 8.83 0.28
CA LYS A 241 30.85 7.65 0.37
C LYS A 241 29.39 8.08 0.54
N VAL A 242 28.50 7.55 -0.31
CA VAL A 242 27.05 7.72 -0.20
C VAL A 242 26.46 6.62 0.68
N ILE A 243 25.69 7.00 1.69
CA ILE A 243 24.88 6.10 2.51
C ILE A 243 23.42 6.31 2.11
N LYS A 244 22.81 5.26 1.55
CA LYS A 244 21.39 5.24 1.23
C LYS A 244 20.55 4.97 2.49
N PRO A 245 19.36 5.56 2.63
CA PRO A 245 18.36 5.12 3.62
C PRO A 245 17.86 3.71 3.30
N ASP A 246 17.07 3.09 4.17
CA ASP A 246 16.48 1.77 3.88
C ASP A 246 15.43 1.83 2.75
N TYR A 247 14.70 2.95 2.66
CA TYR A 247 13.63 3.16 1.69
C TYR A 247 13.49 4.63 1.31
N TYR A 248 12.72 4.85 0.23
CA TYR A 248 12.27 6.14 -0.25
C TYR A 248 10.75 6.20 -0.27
N LEU A 249 10.21 7.39 -0.02
CA LEU A 249 8.80 7.71 -0.17
C LEU A 249 8.65 8.47 -1.49
N LEU A 250 7.74 7.99 -2.34
CA LEU A 250 7.55 8.51 -3.68
C LEU A 250 6.10 8.92 -3.91
N LYS A 251 5.89 10.05 -4.59
CA LYS A 251 4.58 10.59 -4.97
C LYS A 251 4.57 10.96 -6.45
N HIS A 252 3.47 10.63 -7.13
CA HIS A 252 3.13 11.10 -8.46
C HIS A 252 1.85 11.92 -8.37
N VAL A 253 1.98 13.24 -8.49
CA VAL A 253 0.85 14.18 -8.46
C VAL A 253 0.09 14.12 -9.77
N ILE A 254 -1.23 14.04 -9.71
CA ILE A 254 -2.07 14.09 -10.91
C ILE A 254 -2.05 15.52 -11.47
N THR A 255 -1.83 15.64 -12.78
CA THR A 255 -2.08 16.88 -13.51
C THR A 255 -3.37 16.68 -14.30
N ILE A 256 -4.41 17.45 -13.95
CA ILE A 256 -5.75 17.39 -14.59
C ILE A 256 -5.81 18.40 -15.73
#